data_AF-A0A6B3HE05-F1
#
_entry.id   AF-A0A6B3HE05-F1
#
_cell.length_a   1.000
_cell.length_b   1.000
_cell.length_c   1.000
_cell.angle_alpha   90.00
_cell.angle_beta   90.00
_cell.angle_gamma   90.00
#
_symmetry.space_group_name_H-M   'P 1'
#
loop_
_entity.id
_entity.type
_entity.pdbx_description
1 polymer ?
#
loop_
_entity_poly.entity_id
_entity_poly.type
_entity_poly.pdbx_seq_one_letter_code
_entity_poly.pdbx_strand_id
1 'polypeptide(L)' 'AFLISEAEFDTAFSRIRELGIAYYADPHQKLPGEINHNDGGRGVYFPDPSGHGMEIITRPYGG' A
#
# COMPACT_ATOMS: atom_id res chain seq x y z
N ALA A 1 -7.20 -1.18 6.02
CA ALA A 1 -6.75 -0.01 5.25
C ALA A 1 -6.48 1.15 6.19
N PHE A 2 -5.39 1.88 5.98
CA PHE A 2 -5.07 3.13 6.68
C PHE A 2 -5.09 4.26 5.64
N LEU A 3 -5.97 5.24 5.83
CA LEU A 3 -5.97 6.46 5.02
C LEU A 3 -4.92 7.43 5.57
N ILE A 4 -3.95 7.79 4.76
CA ILE A 4 -2.80 8.63 5.13
C ILE A 4 -2.58 9.72 4.09
N SER A 5 -1.79 10.75 4.43
CA SER A 5 -1.41 11.78 3.46
C SER A 5 -0.41 11.25 2.42
N GLU A 6 -0.23 11.99 1.33
CA GLU A 6 0.78 11.67 0.29
C GLU A 6 2.21 11.61 0.85
N ALA A 7 2.57 12.53 1.75
CA ALA A 7 3.91 12.56 2.36
C ALA A 7 4.15 11.38 3.32
N GLU A 8 3.11 10.98 4.07
CA GLU A 8 3.16 9.79 4.91
C GLU A 8 3.24 8.52 4.07
N PHE A 9 2.58 8.48 2.91
CA PHE A 9 2.70 7.35 1.97
C PHE A 9 4.13 7.18 1.49
N ASP A 10 4.81 8.26 1.08
CA ASP A 10 6.22 8.18 0.65
C ASP A 10 7.12 7.65 1.78
N THR A 11 6.91 8.14 3.00
CA THR A 11 7.69 7.73 4.16
C THR A 11 7.45 6.25 4.52
N ALA A 12 6.20 5.81 4.54
CA ALA A 12 5.84 4.43 4.84
C ALA A 12 6.31 3.47 3.73
N PHE A 13 6.13 3.85 2.47
CA PHE A 13 6.51 3.04 1.32
C PHE A 13 8.04 2.88 1.21
N SER A 14 8.81 3.92 1.53
CA SER A 14 10.28 3.80 1.61
C SER A 14 10.69 2.74 2.63
N ARG A 15 10.08 2.74 3.83
CA ARG A 15 10.37 1.74 4.87
C ARG A 15 9.99 0.33 4.46
N ILE A 16 8.82 0.15 3.81
CA ILE A 16 8.40 -1.17 3.28
C ILE A 16 9.46 -1.72 2.32
N ARG A 17 9.97 -0.87 1.42
CA ARG A 17 11.01 -1.24 0.45
C ARG A 17 12.37 -1.51 1.11
N GLU A 18 12.79 -0.66 2.03
CA GLU A 18 14.06 -0.80 2.77
C GLU A 18 14.10 -2.09 3.60
N LEU A 19 12.96 -2.49 4.16
CA LEU A 19 12.81 -3.74 4.91
C LEU A 19 12.66 -4.98 4.01
N GLY A 20 12.61 -4.81 2.68
CA GLY A 20 12.43 -5.91 1.74
C GLY A 20 11.07 -6.61 1.85
N ILE A 21 10.06 -5.92 2.36
CA ILE A 21 8.71 -6.47 2.52
C ILE A 21 8.06 -6.56 1.13
N ALA A 22 7.49 -7.72 0.81
CA ALA A 22 6.72 -7.90 -0.42
C ALA A 22 5.48 -6.99 -0.42
N TYR A 23 5.24 -6.31 -1.52
CA TYR A 23 4.11 -5.40 -1.67
C TYR A 23 3.45 -5.57 -3.03
N TYR A 24 2.17 -5.17 -3.11
CA TYR A 24 1.30 -5.46 -4.24
C TYR A 24 0.36 -4.30 -4.53
N ALA A 25 -0.04 -4.13 -5.80
CA ALA A 25 -1.03 -3.14 -6.20
C ALA A 25 -2.48 -3.60 -5.90
N ASP A 26 -2.70 -4.90 -5.70
CA ASP A 26 -4.02 -5.50 -5.48
C ASP A 26 -4.08 -6.39 -4.22
N PRO A 27 -5.26 -6.57 -3.61
CA PRO A 27 -5.41 -7.36 -2.38
C PRO A 27 -5.21 -8.87 -2.60
N HIS A 28 -5.25 -9.34 -3.85
CA HIS A 28 -5.06 -10.75 -4.20
C HIS A 28 -3.61 -11.11 -4.53
N GLN A 29 -2.67 -10.18 -4.32
CA GLN A 29 -1.24 -10.38 -4.51
C GLN A 29 -0.85 -10.79 -5.94
N LYS A 30 -1.62 -10.35 -6.95
CA LYS A 30 -1.39 -10.67 -8.37
C LYS A 30 -0.42 -9.71 -9.06
N LEU A 31 -0.24 -8.52 -8.51
CA LEU A 31 0.58 -7.44 -9.05
C LEU A 31 1.73 -7.09 -8.08
N PRO A 32 2.73 -7.97 -7.93
CA PRO A 32 3.85 -7.75 -7.03
C PRO A 32 4.75 -6.61 -7.50
N GLY A 33 5.25 -5.80 -6.56
CA GLY A 33 6.20 -4.73 -6.88
C GLY A 33 5.57 -3.48 -7.49
N GLU A 34 4.24 -3.39 -7.47
CA GLU A 34 3.47 -2.25 -7.99
C GLU A 34 2.61 -1.60 -6.91
N ILE A 35 2.21 -0.35 -7.15
CA ILE A 35 1.20 0.36 -6.35
C ILE A 35 -0.02 0.65 -7.25
N ASN A 36 -1.21 0.68 -6.67
CA ASN A 36 -2.39 1.14 -7.40
C ASN A 36 -2.52 2.67 -7.32
N HIS A 37 -3.32 3.21 -8.24
CA HIS A 37 -3.65 4.63 -8.30
C HIS A 37 -5.17 4.85 -8.25
N ASN A 38 -5.85 4.04 -7.41
CA ASN A 38 -7.29 4.04 -7.30
C ASN A 38 -7.81 5.40 -6.82
N ASP A 39 -8.96 5.82 -7.33
CA ASP A 39 -9.64 7.08 -6.99
C ASP A 39 -8.74 8.34 -7.15
N GLY A 40 -7.74 8.26 -8.04
CA GLY A 40 -6.76 9.32 -8.26
C GLY A 40 -5.77 9.52 -7.10
N GLY A 41 -5.74 8.60 -6.14
CA GLY A 41 -4.75 8.53 -5.08
C GLY A 41 -3.65 7.51 -5.38
N ARG A 42 -3.04 7.01 -4.31
CA ARG A 42 -2.09 5.90 -4.32
C ARG A 42 -2.49 4.86 -3.27
N GLY A 43 -2.24 3.59 -3.56
CA GLY A 43 -2.52 2.50 -2.64
C GLY A 43 -1.52 1.36 -2.78
N VAL A 44 -1.20 0.70 -1.66
CA VAL A 44 -0.33 -0.49 -1.67
C VAL A 44 -0.74 -1.47 -0.59
N TYR A 45 -0.68 -2.77 -0.92
CA TYR A 45 -0.94 -3.90 -0.03
C TYR A 45 0.37 -4.57 0.38
N PHE A 46 0.47 -5.00 1.63
CA PHE A 46 1.64 -5.72 2.16
C PHE A 46 1.26 -6.57 3.38
N PRO A 47 1.96 -7.68 3.68
CA PRO A 47 1.68 -8.47 4.87
C PRO A 47 2.28 -7.84 6.13
N ASP A 48 1.58 -7.94 7.26
CA ASP A 48 2.20 -7.76 8.59
C ASP A 48 3.01 -9.01 9.00
N PRO A 49 3.76 -8.97 10.12
CA PRO A 49 4.52 -10.15 10.59
C PRO A 49 3.68 -11.39 10.90
N SER A 50 2.36 -11.24 11.09
CA SER A 50 1.41 -12.34 11.30
C SER A 50 0.78 -12.84 10.00
N GLY A 51 1.09 -12.22 8.85
CA GLY A 51 0.54 -12.57 7.54
C GLY A 51 -0.81 -11.93 7.22
N HIS A 52 -1.29 -10.98 8.03
CA HIS A 52 -2.48 -10.20 7.71
C HIS A 52 -2.21 -9.23 6.57
N GLY A 53 -3.14 -9.15 5.63
CA GLY A 53 -3.10 -8.14 4.56
C GLY A 53 -3.32 -6.73 5.12
N MET A 54 -2.28 -5.92 5.09
CA MET A 54 -2.31 -4.51 5.41
C MET A 54 -2.41 -3.69 4.12
N GLU A 55 -2.95 -2.48 4.25
CA GLU A 55 -3.17 -1.58 3.12
C GLU A 55 -3.03 -0.14 3.59
N ILE A 56 -2.26 0.66 2.84
CA ILE A 56 -2.22 2.12 2.99
C ILE A 56 -2.76 2.77 1.71
N ILE A 57 -3.58 3.81 1.85
CA ILE A 57 -4.20 4.56 0.74
C ILE A 57 -4.13 6.07 0.99
N THR A 58 -4.11 6.89 -0.07
CA THR A 58 -4.11 8.35 0.05
C THR A 58 -5.46 9.01 -0.28
N ARG A 59 -6.41 8.23 -0.81
CA ARG A 59 -7.80 8.64 -1.08
C ARG A 59 -8.76 7.56 -0.60
N PRO A 60 -9.94 7.93 -0.09
CA PRO A 60 -11.00 6.97 0.21
C PRO A 60 -11.56 6.36 -1.09
N TYR A 61 -12.03 5.12 -1.01
CA TYR A 61 -12.67 4.45 -2.13
C TYR A 61 -14.03 5.06 -2.48
N GLY A 62 -14.30 5.22 -3.77
CA GLY A 62 -15.62 5.61 -4.27
C GLY A 62 -15.99 7.05 -3.93
N GLY A 63 -15.04 7.98 -4.14
CA GLY A 63 -15.10 9.40 -3.78
C GLY A 63 -16.46 10.11 -3.92
#